data_AF-A0A420NA08-F1
#
_entry.id   AF-A0A420NA08-F1
#
_cell.length_a   1.000
_cell.length_b   1.000
_cell.length_c   1.000
_cell.angle_alpha   90.00
_cell.angle_beta   90.00
_cell.angle_gamma   90.00
#
_symmetry.space_group_name_H-M   'P 1'
#
loop_
_entity.id
_entity.type
_entity.pdbx_description
1 polymer ?
#
loop_
_entity_poly.entity_id
_entity_poly.type
_entity_poly.pdbx_seq_one_letter_code
_entity_poly.pdbx_strand_id
1 'polypeptide(L)'
;MLQWLSSISLITAFGQPFGRKGKEALMIKYKSVGYCYLGFCWKAYCIGRKEALERWAVRFTDEQWSLLQDIADELERDWVPSSHDSGFFSGRERQAKDKDEDKDEDEDGDEDEYQDDGDSDDGEQGDE
;
A
#
# COMPACT_ATOMS: atom_id res chain seq x y z
N MET A 1 12.69 -32.38 -18.76
CA MET A 1 12.53 -32.01 -17.34
C MET A 1 11.08 -31.63 -17.06
N LEU A 2 10.20 -32.63 -16.87
CA LEU A 2 8.79 -32.43 -16.52
C LEU A 2 8.37 -33.43 -15.42
N GLN A 3 9.26 -33.72 -14.47
CA GLN A 3 9.00 -34.71 -13.41
C GLN A 3 8.11 -34.16 -12.28
N TRP A 4 7.75 -32.86 -12.32
CA TRP A 4 6.97 -32.22 -11.27
C TRP A 4 5.45 -32.43 -11.40
N LEU A 5 4.97 -32.90 -12.56
CA LEU A 5 3.54 -33.16 -12.81
C LEU A 5 3.12 -34.60 -12.55
N SER A 6 4.08 -35.53 -12.42
CA SER A 6 3.83 -36.96 -12.27
C SER A 6 3.36 -37.40 -10.88
N SER A 7 3.23 -36.47 -9.92
CA SER A 7 2.80 -36.77 -8.54
C SER A 7 1.45 -36.15 -8.17
N ILE A 8 0.69 -35.62 -9.14
CA ILE A 8 -0.64 -35.07 -8.90
C ILE A 8 -1.65 -36.20 -9.12
N SER A 9 -2.14 -36.79 -8.03
CA SER A 9 -3.32 -37.67 -8.07
C SER A 9 -4.54 -36.83 -8.45
N LEU A 10 -5.11 -37.06 -9.63
CA LEU A 10 -6.34 -36.40 -10.12
C LEU A 10 -7.53 -36.51 -9.15
N ILE A 11 -7.47 -37.47 -8.22
CA ILE A 11 -8.58 -37.87 -7.33
C ILE A 11 -8.41 -37.27 -5.93
N THR A 12 -7.37 -36.48 -5.68
CA THR A 12 -7.19 -35.81 -4.38
C THR A 12 -6.61 -34.42 -4.58
N ALA A 13 -7.45 -33.50 -5.07
CA ALA A 13 -7.20 -32.08 -4.88
C ALA A 13 -7.36 -31.79 -3.39
N PHE A 14 -6.28 -31.95 -2.61
CA PHE A 14 -6.24 -31.55 -1.21
C PHE A 14 -6.26 -30.02 -1.17
N GLY A 15 -7.46 -29.48 -0.92
CA GLY A 15 -7.69 -28.04 -0.84
C GLY A 15 -8.05 -27.43 -2.19
N GLN A 16 -9.12 -26.64 -2.21
CA GLN A 16 -9.47 -25.83 -3.36
C GLN A 16 -8.38 -24.76 -3.53
N PRO A 17 -7.55 -24.80 -4.59
CA PRO A 17 -6.37 -23.93 -4.72
C PRO A 17 -6.73 -22.44 -4.78
N PHE A 18 -7.99 -22.15 -5.09
CA PHE A 18 -8.58 -20.82 -5.12
C PHE A 18 -9.94 -20.89 -4.42
N GLY A 19 -9.95 -20.84 -3.08
CA GLY A 19 -11.17 -20.45 -2.37
C GLY A 19 -11.58 -19.05 -2.85
N ARG A 20 -12.89 -18.76 -2.93
CA ARG A 20 -13.39 -17.39 -3.11
C ARG A 20 -12.90 -16.55 -1.93
N LYS A 21 -11.68 -16.03 -2.01
CA LYS A 21 -11.19 -15.00 -1.11
C LYS A 21 -12.07 -13.79 -1.37
N GLY A 22 -12.75 -13.32 -0.32
CA GLY A 22 -13.62 -12.16 -0.40
C GLY A 22 -12.91 -10.95 -1.00
N LYS A 23 -13.69 -9.99 -1.50
CA LYS A 23 -13.20 -8.76 -2.12
C LYS A 23 -12.14 -8.06 -1.24
N GLU A 24 -12.31 -8.09 0.08
CA GLU A 24 -11.39 -7.54 1.08
C GLU A 24 -9.98 -8.16 1.04
N ALA A 25 -9.88 -9.50 1.02
CA ALA A 25 -8.61 -10.20 0.98
C ALA A 25 -7.85 -9.99 -0.36
N LEU A 26 -8.57 -9.63 -1.43
CA LEU A 26 -7.98 -9.18 -2.69
C LEU A 26 -7.53 -7.72 -2.61
N MET A 27 -8.29 -6.87 -1.90
CA MET A 27 -7.94 -5.47 -1.74
C MET A 27 -6.66 -5.23 -0.98
N ILE A 28 -6.39 -6.00 0.07
CA ILE A 28 -5.12 -5.93 0.81
C ILE A 28 -3.92 -6.14 -0.13
N LYS A 29 -4.01 -7.12 -1.04
CA LYS A 29 -2.94 -7.40 -2.01
C LYS A 29 -2.78 -6.30 -3.04
N TYR A 30 -3.88 -5.72 -3.50
CA TYR A 30 -3.81 -4.65 -4.47
C TYR A 30 -3.26 -3.37 -3.84
N LYS A 31 -3.69 -3.04 -2.60
CA LYS A 31 -3.12 -1.95 -1.80
C LYS A 31 -1.61 -2.13 -1.65
N SER A 32 -1.13 -3.31 -1.27
CA SER A 32 0.31 -3.55 -1.10
C SER A 32 1.11 -3.39 -2.39
N VAL A 33 0.61 -3.89 -3.52
CA VAL A 33 1.24 -3.67 -4.83
C VAL A 33 1.24 -2.19 -5.21
N GLY A 34 0.15 -1.47 -4.92
CA GLY A 34 0.03 -0.03 -5.09
C GLY A 34 1.11 0.74 -4.32
N TYR A 35 1.29 0.43 -3.03
CA TYR A 35 2.35 1.04 -2.22
C TYR A 35 3.75 0.75 -2.75
N CYS A 36 4.03 -0.49 -3.15
CA CYS A 36 5.31 -0.83 -3.76
C CYS A 36 5.58 -0.03 -5.05
N TYR A 37 4.55 0.13 -5.89
CA TYR A 37 4.64 0.92 -7.11
C TYR A 37 4.87 2.40 -6.81
N LEU A 38 4.11 2.99 -5.90
CA LEU A 38 4.28 4.39 -5.49
C LEU A 38 5.68 4.65 -4.91
N GLY A 39 6.17 3.76 -4.05
CA GLY A 39 7.52 3.86 -3.49
C GLY A 39 8.61 3.76 -4.56
N PHE A 40 8.39 2.96 -5.62
CA PHE A 40 9.28 2.91 -6.77
C PHE A 40 9.25 4.23 -7.57
N CYS A 41 8.07 4.76 -7.87
CA CYS A 41 7.91 6.04 -8.55
C CYS A 41 8.56 7.18 -7.77
N TRP A 42 8.41 7.20 -6.43
CA TRP A 42 9.05 8.19 -5.57
C TRP A 42 10.57 8.13 -5.66
N LYS A 43 11.16 6.93 -5.57
CA LYS A 43 12.62 6.79 -5.73
C LYS A 43 13.10 7.25 -7.10
N ALA A 44 12.33 6.97 -8.15
CA ALA A 44 12.64 7.43 -9.51
C ALA A 44 12.54 8.97 -9.62
N TYR A 45 11.57 9.57 -8.91
CA TYR A 45 11.42 11.01 -8.81
C TYR A 45 12.64 11.67 -8.14
N CYS A 46 13.09 11.14 -7.00
CA CYS A 46 14.25 11.67 -6.26
C CYS A 46 15.56 11.67 -7.07
N ILE A 47 15.78 10.68 -7.94
CA ILE A 47 16.97 10.63 -8.80
C ILE A 47 16.81 11.43 -10.11
N GLY A 48 15.59 11.80 -10.45
CA GLY A 48 15.28 12.58 -11.64
C GLY A 48 14.93 11.75 -12.88
N ARG A 49 14.11 12.34 -13.76
CA ARG A 49 13.45 11.64 -14.87
C ARG A 49 14.41 10.98 -15.85
N LYS A 50 15.49 11.69 -16.22
CA LYS A 50 16.50 11.18 -17.16
C LYS A 50 17.32 10.06 -16.53
N GLU A 51 17.64 10.20 -15.25
CA GLU A 51 18.45 9.22 -14.52
C GLU A 51 17.68 7.90 -14.30
N ALA A 52 16.39 7.99 -13.99
CA ALA A 52 15.50 6.84 -13.91
C ALA A 52 15.40 6.08 -15.24
N LEU A 53 15.39 6.80 -16.37
CA LEU A 53 15.44 6.18 -17.69
C LEU A 53 16.77 5.45 -17.93
N GLU A 54 17.90 6.09 -17.63
CA GLU A 54 19.22 5.51 -17.88
C GLU A 54 19.51 4.29 -17.00
N ARG A 55 19.17 4.35 -15.70
CA ARG A 55 19.49 3.29 -14.74
C ARG A 55 18.46 2.16 -14.72
N TRP A 56 17.17 2.49 -14.84
CA TRP A 56 16.06 1.54 -14.63
C TRP A 56 15.20 1.33 -15.87
N ALA A 57 15.51 1.99 -16.99
CA ALA A 57 14.73 1.92 -18.24
C ALA A 57 13.26 2.35 -18.07
N VAL A 58 12.95 3.16 -17.07
CA VAL A 58 11.58 3.65 -16.81
C VAL A 58 11.38 5.00 -17.48
N ARG A 59 10.27 5.13 -18.20
CA ARG A 59 9.86 6.35 -18.90
C ARG A 59 8.56 6.85 -18.32
N PHE A 60 8.61 8.03 -17.73
CA PHE A 60 7.42 8.79 -17.36
C PHE A 60 7.01 9.69 -18.52
N THR A 61 5.71 9.82 -18.76
CA THR A 61 5.19 10.88 -19.63
C THR A 61 5.34 12.24 -18.95
N ASP A 62 5.14 13.32 -19.70
CA ASP A 62 5.19 14.66 -19.12
C ASP A 62 4.08 14.86 -18.07
N GLU A 63 2.90 14.32 -18.33
CA GLU A 63 1.75 14.36 -17.42
C GLU A 63 2.02 13.56 -16.14
N GLN A 64 2.53 12.33 -16.27
CA GLN A 64 2.86 11.49 -15.11
C GLN A 64 3.91 12.14 -14.22
N TRP A 65 4.90 12.78 -14.82
CA TRP A 65 5.92 13.47 -14.06
C TRP A 65 5.40 14.75 -13.41
N SER A 66 4.53 15.51 -14.09
CA SER A 66 3.87 16.67 -13.49
C SER A 66 3.08 16.26 -12.25
N LEU A 67 2.30 15.18 -12.34
CA LEU A 67 1.54 14.66 -11.20
C LEU A 67 2.46 14.21 -10.05
N LEU A 68 3.60 13.58 -10.35
CA LEU A 68 4.59 13.24 -9.32
C LEU A 68 5.20 14.48 -8.67
N GLN A 69 5.38 15.55 -9.43
CA GLN A 69 5.84 16.83 -8.90
C GLN A 69 4.80 17.47 -7.98
N ASP A 70 3.53 17.47 -8.38
CA ASP A 70 2.44 17.99 -7.54
C ASP A 70 2.36 17.26 -6.18
N ILE A 71 2.52 15.92 -6.20
CA ILE A 71 2.56 15.09 -4.98
C ILE A 71 3.80 15.44 -4.12
N ALA A 72 4.95 15.65 -4.75
CA ALA A 72 6.16 16.03 -4.02
C ALA A 72 6.00 17.39 -3.33
N ASP A 73 5.44 18.36 -4.04
CA ASP A 73 5.17 19.70 -3.52
C ASP A 73 4.17 19.65 -2.35
N GLU A 74 3.14 18.80 -2.43
CA GLU A 74 2.20 18.55 -1.33
C GLU A 74 2.90 17.93 -0.11
N LEU A 75 3.72 16.90 -0.32
CA LEU A 75 4.45 16.23 0.75
C LEU A 75 5.46 17.17 1.44
N GLU A 76 6.11 18.07 0.69
CA GLU A 76 7.01 19.08 1.27
C GLU A 76 6.27 20.12 2.12
N ARG A 77 5.02 20.45 1.76
CA ARG A 77 4.16 21.34 2.55
C ARG A 77 3.73 20.69 3.85
N ASP A 78 3.52 19.38 3.86
CA ASP A 78 3.21 18.61 5.07
C ASP A 78 4.46 18.31 5.91
N TRP A 79 5.64 18.28 5.29
CA TRP A 79 6.93 18.03 5.93
C TRP A 79 7.43 19.19 6.82
N VAL A 80 6.63 20.24 7.07
CA VAL A 80 6.99 21.25 8.08
C VAL A 80 7.44 20.50 9.34
N PRO A 81 8.70 20.65 9.79
CA PRO A 81 9.17 19.95 10.96
C PRO A 81 8.24 20.37 12.08
N SER A 82 7.39 19.44 12.53
CA SER A 82 6.71 19.60 13.80
C SER A 82 7.81 19.95 14.78
N SER A 83 7.71 21.16 15.36
CA SER A 83 8.64 21.70 16.35
C SER A 83 8.52 20.89 17.64
N HIS A 84 8.70 19.58 17.55
CA HIS A 84 8.85 18.66 18.64
C HIS A 84 10.35 18.55 18.94
N ASP A 85 10.94 19.68 19.31
CA ASP A 85 11.96 19.68 20.35
C ASP A 85 11.25 19.37 21.68
N SER A 86 10.67 18.18 21.79
CA SER A 86 10.38 17.62 23.10
C SER A 86 11.71 17.09 23.60
N GLY A 87 12.47 17.96 24.26
CA GLY A 87 13.71 17.66 24.95
C GLY A 87 13.54 16.58 26.04
N PHE A 88 13.28 15.35 25.61
CA PHE A 88 13.15 14.18 26.48
C PHE A 88 14.51 13.49 26.69
N PHE A 89 15.57 14.31 26.79
CA PHE A 89 16.85 13.91 27.39
C PHE A 89 17.09 14.72 28.67
N SER A 90 16.07 14.87 29.51
CA SER A 90 16.29 15.11 30.94
C SER A 90 16.49 13.76 31.61
N GLY A 91 17.74 13.47 31.95
CA GLY A 91 18.15 12.21 32.54
C GLY A 91 17.38 11.89 33.81
N ARG A 92 16.83 10.68 33.87
CA ARG A 92 16.46 10.05 35.14
C ARG A 92 17.19 8.72 35.23
N GLU A 93 18.20 8.71 36.11
CA GLU A 93 18.91 7.50 36.54
C GLU A 93 17.92 6.40 36.89
N ARG A 94 18.06 5.25 36.21
CA ARG A 94 17.32 4.03 36.49
C ARG A 94 17.83 3.44 37.81
N GLN A 95 17.04 3.53 38.88
CA GLN A 95 17.06 2.50 39.91
C GLN A 95 16.08 1.40 39.53
N ALA A 96 16.63 0.19 39.40
CA ALA A 96 15.92 -1.03 39.06
C ALA A 96 14.84 -1.37 40.08
N LYS A 97 13.65 -1.75 39.59
CA LYS A 97 12.80 -2.74 40.23
C LYS A 97 11.92 -3.41 39.17
N ASP A 98 12.07 -4.72 39.09
CA ASP A 98 11.19 -5.67 38.41
C ASP A 98 9.72 -5.36 38.64
N LYS A 99 8.94 -5.48 37.57
CA LYS A 99 7.73 -6.33 37.52
C LYS A 99 7.18 -6.37 36.09
N ASP A 100 7.02 -7.61 35.61
CA ASP A 100 6.27 -8.00 34.43
C ASP A 100 4.86 -7.39 34.42
N GLU A 101 4.35 -7.07 33.23
CA GLU A 101 2.98 -7.36 32.78
C GLU A 101 2.83 -6.94 31.31
N ASP A 102 2.64 -7.95 30.45
CA ASP A 102 2.27 -7.84 29.03
C ASP A 102 0.91 -7.16 28.87
N LYS A 103 0.84 -6.15 28.00
CA LYS A 103 -0.38 -5.79 27.26
C LYS A 103 -0.03 -5.24 25.88
N ASP A 104 -0.27 -6.07 24.88
CA ASP A 104 -0.47 -5.67 23.49
C ASP A 104 -1.76 -4.83 23.43
N GLU A 105 -1.67 -3.61 22.92
CA GLU A 105 -2.85 -2.82 22.52
C GLU A 105 -2.72 -2.53 21.02
N ASP A 106 -3.52 -3.27 20.27
CA ASP A 106 -3.76 -3.12 18.84
C ASP A 106 -4.48 -1.78 18.59
N GLU A 107 -3.81 -0.85 17.92
CA GLU A 107 -4.38 0.44 17.52
C GLU A 107 -5.02 0.29 16.12
N ASP A 108 -6.20 -0.35 16.07
CA ASP A 108 -7.06 -0.41 14.88
C ASP A 108 -7.86 0.90 14.78
N GLY A 109 -7.34 1.86 14.03
CA GLY A 109 -8.05 3.08 13.64
C GLY A 109 -8.28 3.12 12.13
N ASP A 110 -9.38 2.56 11.64
CA ASP A 110 -9.88 2.79 10.29
C ASP A 110 -11.42 2.93 10.35
N GLU A 111 -11.88 4.19 10.38
CA GLU A 111 -13.27 4.57 10.12
C GLU A 111 -13.30 5.46 8.86
N ASP A 112 -13.45 4.85 7.70
CA ASP A 112 -13.82 5.52 6.46
C ASP A 112 -15.09 4.88 5.88
N GLU A 113 -16.25 5.36 6.36
CA GLU A 113 -17.57 5.12 5.76
C GLU A 113 -17.64 5.78 4.37
N TYR A 114 -17.40 5.00 3.32
CA TYR A 114 -17.83 5.37 1.98
C TYR A 114 -19.28 4.93 1.79
N GLN A 115 -20.21 5.88 1.87
CA GLN A 115 -21.60 5.68 1.43
C GLN A 115 -21.60 5.34 -0.06
N ASP A 116 -22.05 4.13 -0.37
CA ASP A 116 -22.35 3.63 -1.70
C ASP A 116 -23.65 4.31 -2.18
N ASP A 117 -23.52 5.46 -2.85
CA ASP A 117 -24.62 6.07 -3.58
C ASP A 117 -24.90 5.24 -4.84
N GLY A 118 -25.74 4.22 -4.63
CA GLY A 118 -26.18 3.30 -5.66
C GLY A 118 -27.06 3.95 -6.74
N ASP A 119 -26.80 3.47 -7.95
CA ASP A 119 -27.77 3.17 -9.01
C ASP A 119 -28.27 4.33 -9.89
N SER A 120 -27.59 4.53 -11.03
CA SER A 120 -28.20 5.08 -12.25
C SER A 120 -28.40 3.95 -13.25
N ASP A 121 -29.57 3.31 -13.16
CA ASP A 121 -30.13 2.42 -14.18
C ASP A 121 -30.63 3.28 -15.34
N ASP A 122 -29.76 3.55 -16.32
CA ASP A 122 -30.14 4.14 -17.61
C ASP A 122 -30.49 3.01 -18.58
N GLY A 123 -31.68 2.45 -18.37
CA GLY A 123 -32.31 1.46 -19.24
C GLY A 123 -32.89 2.11 -20.49
N GLU A 124 -32.06 2.22 -21.52
CA GLU A 124 -32.41 2.52 -22.91
C GLU A 124 -33.52 1.56 -23.40
N GLN A 125 -34.73 2.08 -23.69
CA GLN A 125 -35.74 1.39 -24.50
C GLN A 125 -35.97 2.19 -25.78
N GLY A 126 -35.33 1.73 -26.85
CA GLY A 126 -35.67 2.03 -28.23
C GLY A 126 -36.58 0.95 -28.83
N ASP A 127 -37.57 1.45 -29.57
CA ASP A 127 -38.26 0.89 -30.74
C ASP A 127 -39.20 -0.33 -30.60
N GLU A 128 -40.49 -0.09 -30.86
CA GLU A 128 -41.21 -0.51 -32.09
C GLU A 128 -42.39 0.45 -32.41
#